data_AF-A0A7V3F7Z0-F1
#
_entry.id   AF-A0A7V3F7Z0-F1
#
_cell.length_a   1.000
_cell.length_b   1.000
_cell.length_c   1.000
_cell.angle_alpha   90.00
_cell.angle_beta   90.00
_cell.angle_gamma   90.00
#
_symmetry.space_group_name_H-M   'P 1'
#
loop_
_entity.id
_entity.type
_entity.pdbx_description
1 polymer ?
#
loop_
_entity_poly.entity_id
_entity_poly.type
_entity_poly.pdbx_seq_one_letter_code
_entity_poly.pdbx_strand_id
1 'polypeptide(L)'
;MQTPSATLAATKPVTICKAQNNPDDDFVMQASGLIGADYACTTVCSGDWRQCLRLTEKAEHHARGLPKVELPFVVDDMAGVLRFTLRTAPTITVHSGAGGSFYPGEATWLAGEGQGLIERLEEEGVRVVEVRWAWGRPPGSGWLSRKTDEPGSSLHAKVVRPASILKWIRSHLVGDQRFGTYGCSGGAVQTLASTMWYEGLDAAIDYQFVSSMPMWDVRKLCTGKDEGVCEHNPSQVCHPSQPCPHGDRCGYPFTPLIIVRALIDEIHGVGLKCTIERDDPAFDASSLSRVPATRYTIDHPIDFSLSVFATEHPLAGGRDDLMIGAFWQGAKAYEAIRQANPAGNIRLTINEPYGHCADATDALAPATVRKIKAGLGLPSTPSPARFSAGDFCHRFEASMAVPQGFAAPSEATAAGRHLTVAASCDAGAATIYVGTGGEDQLIYGTAYLGREGESGWRPITLSGQAAKSFGDAWYRGLAQAHIALPADDLARNHYILTYVCTWKPAAGLRPGKRWECGCADAACDAPAWRIQAFSAQ
;
A
#
# COMPACT_ATOMS: atom_id res chain seq x y z
N MET A 1 14.29 40.00 1.40
CA MET A 1 12.83 40.14 1.56
C MET A 1 12.39 39.06 2.53
N GLN A 2 11.84 39.44 3.69
CA GLN A 2 11.20 38.46 4.57
C GLN A 2 9.95 37.94 3.85
N THR A 3 9.92 36.65 3.54
CA THR A 3 8.70 36.00 3.05
C THR A 3 7.66 36.17 4.15
N PRO A 4 6.50 36.81 3.90
CA PRO A 4 5.45 36.89 4.90
C PRO A 4 5.14 35.47 5.36
N SER A 5 5.08 35.26 6.68
CA SER A 5 4.67 33.98 7.25
C SER A 5 3.30 33.66 6.67
N ALA A 6 3.25 32.73 5.72
CA ALA A 6 2.01 32.39 5.06
C ALA A 6 1.06 31.87 6.13
N THR A 7 0.02 32.64 6.45
CA THR A 7 -1.11 32.14 7.23
C THR A 7 -1.63 30.91 6.51
N LEU A 8 -1.73 29.81 7.24
CA LEU A 8 -2.21 28.56 6.68
C LEU A 8 -3.61 28.76 6.12
N ALA A 9 -3.90 28.07 5.02
CA ALA A 9 -5.17 28.22 4.36
C ALA A 9 -6.25 27.40 5.09
N ALA A 10 -7.47 27.93 5.10
CA ALA A 10 -8.64 27.18 5.54
C ALA A 10 -9.07 26.17 4.45
N THR A 11 -9.48 24.98 4.88
CA THR A 11 -10.17 24.00 4.02
C THR A 11 -11.51 24.53 3.51
N LYS A 12 -12.01 23.96 2.42
CA LYS A 12 -13.34 24.26 1.88
C LYS A 12 -14.39 23.27 2.41
N PRO A 13 -15.67 23.66 2.46
CA PRO A 13 -16.76 22.74 2.71
C PRO A 13 -16.81 21.64 1.65
N VAL A 14 -17.13 20.41 2.07
CA VAL A 14 -17.40 19.28 1.18
C VAL A 14 -18.91 19.14 1.05
N THR A 15 -19.41 19.22 -0.19
CA THR A 15 -20.82 19.01 -0.50
C THR A 15 -21.02 17.55 -0.88
N ILE A 16 -21.83 16.82 -0.13
CA ILE A 16 -22.19 15.44 -0.46
C ILE A 16 -23.28 15.45 -1.54
N CYS A 17 -23.08 14.65 -2.58
CA CYS A 17 -24.08 14.46 -3.62
C CYS A 17 -24.96 13.26 -3.27
N LYS A 18 -26.23 13.29 -3.69
CA LYS A 18 -27.10 12.11 -3.60
C LYS A 18 -26.65 11.11 -4.68
N ALA A 19 -26.19 9.93 -4.27
CA ALA A 19 -25.87 8.86 -5.21
C ALA A 19 -27.10 8.47 -6.03
N GLN A 20 -26.92 8.41 -7.35
CA GLN A 20 -27.93 7.99 -8.31
C GLN A 20 -27.72 6.51 -8.68
N ASN A 21 -28.64 5.94 -9.45
CA ASN A 21 -28.51 4.58 -9.96
C ASN A 21 -27.32 4.45 -10.93
N ASN A 22 -27.05 5.50 -11.71
CA ASN A 22 -25.89 5.58 -12.58
C ASN A 22 -24.85 6.52 -11.95
N PRO A 23 -23.61 6.06 -11.67
CA PRO A 23 -22.55 6.90 -11.11
C PRO A 23 -22.27 8.17 -11.93
N ASP A 24 -22.49 8.15 -13.24
CA ASP A 24 -22.27 9.31 -14.11
C ASP A 24 -23.29 10.44 -13.86
N ASP A 25 -24.39 10.17 -13.17
CA ASP A 25 -25.44 11.14 -12.86
C ASP A 25 -25.29 11.79 -11.47
N ASP A 26 -24.30 11.39 -10.67
CA ASP A 26 -24.12 11.90 -9.29
C ASP A 26 -23.78 13.41 -9.28
N PHE A 27 -23.02 13.84 -10.27
CA PHE A 27 -22.55 15.21 -10.44
C PHE A 27 -22.41 15.54 -11.92
N VAL A 28 -22.50 16.84 -12.25
CA VAL A 28 -22.43 17.36 -13.60
C VAL A 28 -21.31 18.39 -13.70
N MET A 29 -20.57 18.36 -14.81
CA MET A 29 -19.61 19.42 -15.14
C MET A 29 -20.40 20.64 -15.65
N GLN A 30 -20.47 21.72 -14.88
CA GLN A 30 -21.30 22.90 -15.14
C GLN A 30 -20.70 23.84 -16.19
N ALA A 31 -19.40 24.08 -16.11
CA ALA A 31 -18.67 24.89 -17.06
C ALA A 31 -17.47 24.11 -17.58
N SER A 32 -17.40 23.96 -18.90
CA SER A 32 -16.19 23.48 -19.56
C SER A 32 -15.63 24.59 -20.43
N GLY A 33 -14.71 25.37 -19.84
CA GLY A 33 -13.68 26.00 -20.67
C GLY A 33 -12.90 24.92 -21.42
N LEU A 34 -11.99 25.31 -22.31
CA LEU A 34 -11.12 24.32 -22.95
C LEU A 34 -10.30 23.56 -21.90
N ILE A 35 -10.06 24.17 -20.73
CA ILE A 35 -9.10 23.66 -19.75
C ILE A 35 -9.58 23.67 -18.29
N GLY A 36 -10.69 24.34 -17.99
CA GLY A 36 -11.37 24.25 -16.69
C GLY A 36 -12.22 23.00 -16.50
N ALA A 37 -12.28 22.50 -15.26
CA ALA A 37 -13.28 21.55 -14.79
C ALA A 37 -13.98 22.13 -13.56
N ASP A 38 -15.27 22.41 -13.71
CA ASP A 38 -16.16 22.92 -12.67
C ASP A 38 -17.33 21.95 -12.53
N TYR A 39 -17.46 21.36 -11.35
CA TYR A 39 -18.46 20.35 -11.03
C TYR A 39 -19.42 20.82 -9.95
N ALA A 40 -20.68 20.40 -10.08
CA ALA A 40 -21.67 20.47 -9.03
C ALA A 40 -22.44 19.15 -8.89
N CYS A 41 -22.98 18.90 -7.70
CA CYS A 41 -23.89 17.78 -7.51
C CYS A 41 -25.14 17.96 -8.37
N THR A 42 -25.56 16.93 -9.08
CA THR A 42 -26.86 16.92 -9.77
C THR A 42 -28.00 17.06 -8.77
N THR A 43 -27.85 16.42 -7.61
CA THR A 43 -28.71 16.60 -6.46
C THR A 43 -27.85 16.61 -5.20
N VAL A 44 -27.94 17.68 -4.42
CA VAL A 44 -27.26 17.77 -3.12
C VAL A 44 -27.92 16.81 -2.14
N CYS A 45 -27.12 16.04 -1.40
CA CYS A 45 -27.59 15.22 -0.31
C CYS A 45 -28.12 16.09 0.83
N SER A 46 -29.42 16.02 1.11
CA SER A 46 -30.03 16.68 2.26
C SER A 46 -30.10 15.69 3.43
N GLY A 47 -29.59 16.08 4.61
CA GLY A 47 -29.62 15.25 5.82
C GLY A 47 -28.32 14.49 6.11
N ASP A 48 -28.43 13.32 6.73
CA ASP A 48 -27.27 12.46 7.04
C ASP A 48 -26.68 11.90 5.74
N TRP A 49 -25.37 12.10 5.54
CA TRP A 49 -24.63 11.61 4.37
C TRP A 49 -24.81 10.11 4.14
N ARG A 50 -25.09 9.32 5.19
CA ARG A 50 -25.35 7.88 5.08
C ARG A 50 -26.55 7.54 4.21
N GLN A 51 -27.51 8.45 4.05
CA GLN A 51 -28.68 8.27 3.21
C GLN A 51 -28.38 8.44 1.71
N CYS A 52 -27.17 8.89 1.38
CA CYS A 52 -26.73 9.22 0.03
C CYS A 52 -25.65 8.26 -0.48
N LEU A 53 -25.51 7.12 0.20
CA LEU A 53 -24.60 6.05 -0.19
C LEU A 53 -25.22 5.17 -1.26
N ARG A 54 -24.36 4.67 -2.16
CA ARG A 54 -24.65 3.58 -3.09
C ARG A 54 -23.79 2.38 -2.72
N LEU A 55 -24.32 1.17 -2.82
CA LEU A 55 -23.49 -0.04 -2.74
C LEU A 55 -22.58 -0.11 -3.97
N THR A 56 -21.32 -0.47 -3.78
CA THR A 56 -20.42 -0.69 -4.91
C THR A 56 -20.95 -1.83 -5.79
N GLU A 57 -20.99 -1.65 -7.11
CA GLU A 57 -21.62 -2.61 -8.03
C GLU A 57 -20.89 -3.95 -8.13
N LYS A 58 -19.57 -3.92 -7.90
CA LYS A 58 -18.65 -5.04 -8.10
C LYS A 58 -18.30 -5.71 -6.78
N ALA A 59 -18.73 -6.97 -6.63
CA ALA A 59 -18.48 -7.76 -5.42
C ALA A 59 -16.98 -8.02 -5.19
N GLU A 60 -16.17 -8.05 -6.24
CA GLU A 60 -14.70 -8.14 -6.16
C GLU A 60 -14.06 -6.93 -5.47
N HIS A 61 -14.78 -5.82 -5.32
CA HIS A 61 -14.30 -4.65 -4.59
C HIS A 61 -14.66 -4.69 -3.09
N HIS A 62 -15.31 -5.76 -2.61
CA HIS A 62 -15.75 -5.89 -1.22
C HIS A 62 -14.60 -6.32 -0.30
N ALA A 63 -14.53 -5.72 0.88
CA ALA A 63 -13.51 -6.02 1.89
C ALA A 63 -13.89 -7.29 2.66
N ARG A 64 -13.26 -8.44 2.40
CA ARG A 64 -13.64 -9.72 3.04
C ARG A 64 -15.13 -10.08 2.89
N GLY A 65 -15.72 -9.75 1.74
CA GLY A 65 -17.16 -9.91 1.53
C GLY A 65 -18.05 -8.91 2.27
N LEU A 66 -17.49 -7.95 3.02
CA LEU A 66 -18.23 -6.79 3.50
C LEU A 66 -18.49 -5.83 2.34
N PRO A 67 -19.75 -5.43 2.12
CA PRO A 67 -20.08 -4.49 1.05
C PRO A 67 -19.34 -3.17 1.26
N LYS A 68 -18.68 -2.71 0.22
CA LYS A 68 -18.23 -1.31 0.14
C LYS A 68 -19.40 -0.45 -0.33
N VAL A 69 -19.33 0.80 0.11
CA VAL A 69 -20.24 1.86 -0.29
C VAL A 69 -19.46 2.95 -1.00
N GLU A 70 -20.13 3.63 -1.91
CA GLU A 70 -19.67 4.83 -2.58
C GLU A 70 -20.40 6.05 -2.06
N LEU A 71 -19.67 7.14 -1.85
CA LEU A 71 -20.20 8.45 -1.46
C LEU A 71 -19.69 9.52 -2.43
N PRO A 72 -20.51 9.99 -3.38
CA PRO A 72 -20.13 11.06 -4.27
C PRO A 72 -20.11 12.40 -3.55
N PHE A 73 -19.17 13.26 -3.94
CA PHE A 73 -18.99 14.57 -3.35
C PHE A 73 -18.52 15.59 -4.40
N VAL A 74 -18.70 16.87 -4.06
CA VAL A 74 -18.05 18.00 -4.72
C VAL A 74 -17.36 18.85 -3.67
N VAL A 75 -16.13 19.25 -3.94
CA VAL A 75 -15.35 20.16 -3.11
C VAL A 75 -14.50 21.06 -3.97
N ASP A 76 -14.54 22.37 -3.70
CA ASP A 76 -13.78 23.37 -4.46
C ASP A 76 -13.94 23.16 -5.99
N ASP A 77 -15.21 23.00 -6.39
CA ASP A 77 -15.68 22.82 -7.77
C ASP A 77 -15.14 21.56 -8.45
N MET A 78 -14.62 20.61 -7.67
CA MET A 78 -14.13 19.33 -8.16
C MET A 78 -14.96 18.19 -7.59
N ALA A 79 -15.50 17.35 -8.47
CA ALA A 79 -16.21 16.15 -8.07
C ALA A 79 -15.24 15.00 -7.73
N GLY A 80 -15.72 14.10 -6.89
CA GLY A 80 -15.07 12.82 -6.61
C GLY A 80 -16.03 11.85 -5.93
N VAL A 81 -15.51 10.66 -5.66
CA VAL A 81 -16.23 9.58 -4.98
C VAL A 81 -15.31 8.95 -3.95
N LEU A 82 -15.81 8.81 -2.73
CA LEU A 82 -15.17 8.01 -1.68
C LEU A 82 -15.69 6.58 -1.77
N ARG A 83 -14.81 5.59 -1.66
CA ARG A 83 -15.19 4.18 -1.53
C ARG A 83 -14.62 3.58 -0.26
N PHE A 84 -15.47 2.98 0.57
CA PHE A 84 -15.09 2.47 1.89
C PHE A 84 -16.12 1.48 2.45
N THR A 85 -15.79 0.85 3.58
CA THR A 85 -16.73 0.03 4.36
C THR A 85 -17.36 0.83 5.51
N LEU A 86 -18.62 0.54 5.84
CA LEU A 86 -19.34 1.22 6.94
C LEU A 86 -18.87 0.84 8.35
N ARG A 87 -17.92 -0.10 8.48
CA ARG A 87 -17.37 -0.49 9.78
C ARG A 87 -16.63 0.69 10.43
N THR A 88 -16.68 0.75 11.75
CA THR A 88 -15.80 1.65 12.52
C THR A 88 -14.51 0.89 12.84
N ALA A 89 -13.37 1.48 12.46
CA ALA A 89 -12.05 0.89 12.64
C ALA A 89 -10.97 1.98 12.48
N PRO A 90 -9.72 1.75 12.91
CA PRO A 90 -8.57 2.53 12.46
C PRO A 90 -8.62 2.69 10.94
N THR A 91 -8.45 3.92 10.48
CA THR A 91 -8.77 4.28 9.10
C THR A 91 -7.56 4.81 8.38
N ILE A 92 -7.36 4.38 7.15
CA ILE A 92 -6.37 4.97 6.25
C ILE A 92 -7.02 5.45 4.97
N THR A 93 -6.77 6.70 4.60
CA THR A 93 -7.14 7.21 3.28
C THR A 93 -6.04 6.87 2.29
N VAL A 94 -6.39 6.30 1.14
CA VAL A 94 -5.46 5.93 0.08
C VAL A 94 -5.70 6.82 -1.12
N HIS A 95 -4.69 7.62 -1.48
CA HIS A 95 -4.69 8.45 -2.67
C HIS A 95 -3.88 7.81 -3.79
N SER A 96 -4.48 7.71 -4.97
CA SER A 96 -3.82 7.27 -6.18
C SER A 96 -2.84 8.33 -6.71
N GLY A 97 -1.92 7.90 -7.57
CA GLY A 97 -0.98 8.78 -8.25
C GLY A 97 -1.64 9.76 -9.24
N ALA A 98 -0.84 10.68 -9.77
CA ALA A 98 -1.29 11.76 -10.66
C ALA A 98 -2.58 12.45 -10.15
N GLY A 99 -3.46 12.87 -11.06
CA GLY A 99 -4.74 13.52 -10.75
C GLY A 99 -5.75 12.66 -9.99
N GLY A 100 -5.42 11.42 -9.64
CA GLY A 100 -6.25 10.53 -8.82
C GLY A 100 -7.61 10.21 -9.41
N SER A 101 -7.74 10.20 -10.75
CA SER A 101 -9.02 9.99 -11.46
C SER A 101 -9.50 8.53 -11.50
N PHE A 102 -8.86 7.67 -10.71
CA PHE A 102 -9.11 6.23 -10.63
C PHE A 102 -8.99 5.78 -9.18
N TYR A 103 -9.74 4.73 -8.83
CA TYR A 103 -9.54 4.10 -7.53
C TYR A 103 -8.15 3.45 -7.47
N PRO A 104 -7.41 3.61 -6.36
CA PRO A 104 -6.09 3.00 -6.22
C PRO A 104 -6.10 1.48 -6.44
N GLY A 105 -7.17 0.78 -6.01
CA GLY A 105 -7.32 -0.66 -6.24
C GLY A 105 -7.58 -1.07 -7.70
N GLU A 106 -7.99 -0.14 -8.56
CA GLU A 106 -8.34 -0.41 -9.97
C GLU A 106 -7.27 0.09 -10.96
N ALA A 107 -6.21 0.72 -10.47
CA ALA A 107 -5.16 1.33 -11.27
C ALA A 107 -4.31 0.26 -11.99
N THR A 108 -4.69 -0.09 -13.22
CA THR A 108 -3.97 -1.11 -14.02
C THR A 108 -2.52 -0.70 -14.38
N TRP A 109 -2.21 0.60 -14.44
CA TRP A 109 -0.86 1.13 -14.64
C TRP A 109 0.01 1.17 -13.37
N LEU A 110 -0.59 0.98 -12.19
CA LEU A 110 0.12 0.51 -11.00
C LEU A 110 0.17 -1.03 -11.00
N ALA A 111 0.25 -1.65 -12.20
CA ALA A 111 0.38 -3.08 -12.42
C ALA A 111 -0.69 -3.98 -11.78
N GLY A 112 -1.95 -3.55 -11.66
CA GLY A 112 -2.99 -4.39 -11.04
C GLY A 112 -2.66 -4.81 -9.59
N GLU A 113 -1.74 -4.08 -8.96
CA GLU A 113 -0.95 -4.53 -7.82
C GLU A 113 -1.35 -3.79 -6.53
N GLY A 114 -2.00 -2.61 -6.63
CA GLY A 114 -2.49 -1.85 -5.47
C GLY A 114 -3.64 -2.50 -4.71
N GLN A 115 -4.35 -3.45 -5.34
CA GLN A 115 -5.35 -4.29 -4.70
C GLN A 115 -4.73 -5.08 -3.53
N GLY A 116 -3.48 -5.54 -3.68
CA GLY A 116 -2.77 -6.28 -2.63
C GLY A 116 -2.59 -5.48 -1.34
N LEU A 117 -2.29 -4.17 -1.42
CA LEU A 117 -2.20 -3.33 -0.22
C LEU A 117 -3.57 -3.10 0.43
N ILE A 118 -4.59 -2.78 -0.35
CA ILE A 118 -5.93 -2.47 0.16
C ILE A 118 -6.54 -3.68 0.84
N GLU A 119 -6.53 -4.83 0.17
CA GLU A 119 -7.08 -6.08 0.70
C GLU A 119 -6.39 -6.45 2.02
N ARG A 120 -5.05 -6.42 2.07
CA ARG A 120 -4.30 -6.76 3.28
C ARG A 120 -4.54 -5.79 4.43
N LEU A 121 -4.63 -4.48 4.17
CA LEU A 121 -5.02 -3.51 5.21
C LEU A 121 -6.40 -3.83 5.76
N GLU A 122 -7.35 -4.13 4.87
CA GLU A 122 -8.71 -4.46 5.27
C GLU A 122 -8.79 -5.78 6.03
N GLU A 123 -7.94 -6.74 5.65
CA GLU A 123 -7.73 -7.99 6.35
C GLU A 123 -7.14 -7.78 7.75
N GLU A 124 -6.25 -6.83 7.88
CA GLU A 124 -5.63 -6.48 9.15
C GLU A 124 -6.50 -5.57 10.04
N GLY A 125 -7.79 -5.46 9.70
CA GLY A 125 -8.77 -4.71 10.48
C GLY A 125 -8.71 -3.20 10.28
N VAL A 126 -7.94 -2.70 9.32
CA VAL A 126 -7.88 -1.28 8.97
C VAL A 126 -8.97 -0.95 7.96
N ARG A 127 -9.82 0.04 8.21
CA ARG A 127 -10.74 0.53 7.18
C ARG A 127 -9.96 1.36 6.17
N VAL A 128 -10.08 1.00 4.89
CA VAL A 128 -9.51 1.78 3.80
C VAL A 128 -10.59 2.70 3.23
N VAL A 129 -10.24 3.99 3.07
CA VAL A 129 -11.05 4.97 2.33
C VAL A 129 -10.30 5.32 1.06
N GLU A 130 -10.80 4.83 -0.07
CA GLU A 130 -10.25 5.13 -1.38
C GLU A 130 -10.86 6.44 -1.91
N VAL A 131 -10.03 7.34 -2.42
CA VAL A 131 -10.48 8.60 -3.04
C VAL A 131 -10.28 8.51 -4.54
N ARG A 132 -11.37 8.66 -5.30
CA ARG A 132 -11.35 8.81 -6.76
C ARG A 132 -11.88 10.17 -7.13
N TRP A 133 -11.08 10.97 -7.83
CA TRP A 133 -11.53 12.24 -8.40
C TRP A 133 -12.24 12.01 -9.73
N ALA A 134 -13.19 12.88 -10.08
CA ALA A 134 -13.76 12.89 -11.42
C ALA A 134 -12.68 13.25 -12.46
N TRP A 135 -12.96 12.97 -13.74
CA TRP A 135 -12.02 13.26 -14.81
C TRP A 135 -11.85 14.76 -15.04
N GLY A 136 -10.63 15.22 -14.82
CA GLY A 136 -10.26 16.61 -15.03
C GLY A 136 -10.05 17.02 -16.48
N ARG A 137 -9.69 18.30 -16.68
CA ARG A 137 -9.08 18.80 -17.91
C ARG A 137 -7.64 19.23 -17.65
N PRO A 138 -6.66 18.82 -18.47
CA PRO A 138 -6.76 17.74 -19.48
C PRO A 138 -7.17 16.40 -18.86
N PRO A 139 -7.69 15.43 -19.65
CA PRO A 139 -8.18 14.15 -19.13
C PRO A 139 -7.18 13.48 -18.19
N GLY A 140 -7.63 13.14 -16.98
CA GLY A 140 -6.84 12.45 -15.95
C GLY A 140 -6.15 13.39 -14.94
N SER A 141 -6.32 14.71 -15.07
CA SER A 141 -5.78 15.68 -14.09
C SER A 141 -6.55 15.68 -12.77
N GLY A 142 -7.82 15.24 -12.76
CA GLY A 142 -8.67 15.12 -11.57
C GLY A 142 -8.55 16.29 -10.60
N TRP A 143 -8.08 16.06 -9.37
CA TRP A 143 -7.94 17.12 -8.36
C TRP A 143 -6.99 18.26 -8.75
N LEU A 144 -6.10 18.06 -9.73
CA LEU A 144 -5.21 19.08 -10.27
C LEU A 144 -5.88 20.01 -11.28
N SER A 145 -7.11 19.72 -11.70
CA SER A 145 -7.82 20.49 -12.73
C SER A 145 -7.90 21.97 -12.38
N ARG A 146 -7.72 22.83 -13.37
CA ARG A 146 -8.06 24.24 -13.21
C ARG A 146 -9.57 24.41 -13.10
N LYS A 147 -10.00 25.48 -12.44
CA LYS A 147 -11.44 25.82 -12.32
C LYS A 147 -11.88 26.60 -13.55
N THR A 148 -11.07 27.58 -13.90
CA THR A 148 -11.22 28.47 -15.04
C THR A 148 -9.93 28.47 -15.85
N ASP A 149 -9.95 29.09 -17.03
CA ASP A 149 -8.76 29.26 -17.88
C ASP A 149 -7.80 30.36 -17.34
N GLU A 150 -8.04 30.90 -16.14
CA GLU A 150 -7.26 31.99 -15.58
C GLU A 150 -5.80 31.59 -15.30
N PRO A 151 -4.82 32.41 -15.72
CA PRO A 151 -3.41 32.19 -15.40
C PRO A 151 -3.16 32.38 -13.90
N GLY A 152 -2.15 31.69 -13.35
CA GLY A 152 -1.73 31.87 -11.96
C GLY A 152 -2.41 30.94 -10.94
N SER A 153 -3.10 29.89 -11.40
CA SER A 153 -3.45 28.75 -10.55
C SER A 153 -2.17 28.13 -9.95
N SER A 154 -2.21 27.61 -8.73
CA SER A 154 -1.04 26.97 -8.09
C SER A 154 -1.42 25.59 -7.56
N LEU A 155 -0.43 24.71 -7.42
CA LEU A 155 -0.61 23.43 -6.76
C LEU A 155 -1.14 23.61 -5.33
N HIS A 156 -0.64 24.63 -4.63
CA HIS A 156 -1.13 25.01 -3.31
C HIS A 156 -2.64 25.29 -3.31
N ALA A 157 -3.14 26.07 -4.28
CA ALA A 157 -4.56 26.34 -4.42
C ALA A 157 -5.39 25.08 -4.75
N LYS A 158 -4.82 24.08 -5.43
CA LYS A 158 -5.51 22.81 -5.76
C LYS A 158 -5.51 21.80 -4.64
N VAL A 159 -4.48 21.80 -3.80
CA VAL A 159 -4.38 20.90 -2.64
C VAL A 159 -5.47 21.18 -1.59
N VAL A 160 -6.18 22.31 -1.67
CA VAL A 160 -7.38 22.53 -0.85
C VAL A 160 -8.39 21.39 -1.00
N ARG A 161 -8.49 20.77 -2.18
CA ARG A 161 -9.41 19.68 -2.48
C ARG A 161 -9.11 18.43 -1.64
N PRO A 162 -7.94 17.78 -1.75
CA PRO A 162 -7.59 16.65 -0.88
C PRO A 162 -7.55 17.05 0.60
N ALA A 163 -7.06 18.24 0.95
CA ALA A 163 -7.05 18.71 2.35
C ALA A 163 -8.46 18.74 2.96
N SER A 164 -9.44 19.25 2.22
CA SER A 164 -10.84 19.32 2.65
C SER A 164 -11.47 17.94 2.79
N ILE A 165 -11.12 17.00 1.90
CA ILE A 165 -11.59 15.61 1.98
C ILE A 165 -10.99 14.88 3.18
N LEU A 166 -9.69 15.02 3.44
CA LEU A 166 -9.05 14.44 4.62
C LEU A 166 -9.71 14.94 5.91
N LYS A 167 -9.99 16.24 5.99
CA LYS A 167 -10.69 16.83 7.13
C LYS A 167 -12.11 16.29 7.29
N TRP A 168 -12.85 16.16 6.18
CA TRP A 168 -14.20 15.61 6.19
C TRP A 168 -14.21 14.14 6.62
N ILE A 169 -13.27 13.32 6.11
CA ILE A 169 -13.10 11.91 6.48
C ILE A 169 -12.83 11.80 7.98
N ARG A 170 -11.90 12.60 8.50
CA ARG A 170 -11.60 12.61 9.95
C ARG A 170 -12.85 12.87 10.78
N SER A 171 -13.63 13.89 10.44
CA SER A 171 -14.78 14.32 11.25
C SER A 171 -16.02 13.43 11.13
N HIS A 172 -16.22 12.75 9.99
CA HIS A 172 -17.47 12.00 9.74
C HIS A 172 -17.29 10.47 9.72
N LEU A 173 -16.12 9.98 9.33
CA LEU A 173 -15.88 8.56 9.19
C LEU A 173 -15.10 8.01 10.38
N VAL A 174 -14.00 8.66 10.77
CA VAL A 174 -13.01 8.07 11.69
C VAL A 174 -13.53 7.93 13.12
N GLY A 175 -14.26 8.93 13.63
CA GLY A 175 -14.66 8.96 15.05
C GLY A 175 -13.42 8.96 15.97
N ASP A 176 -13.49 8.21 17.07
CA ASP A 176 -12.39 8.12 18.05
C ASP A 176 -11.25 7.18 17.63
N GLN A 177 -11.29 6.65 16.40
CA GLN A 177 -10.26 5.76 15.88
C GLN A 177 -9.03 6.53 15.41
N ARG A 178 -7.94 5.80 15.15
CA ARG A 178 -6.72 6.32 14.53
C ARG A 178 -6.95 6.63 13.05
N PHE A 179 -6.36 7.72 12.56
CA PHE A 179 -6.45 8.17 11.18
C PHE A 179 -5.07 8.25 10.53
N GLY A 180 -4.89 7.60 9.39
CA GLY A 180 -3.68 7.71 8.59
C GLY A 180 -3.95 8.08 7.15
N THR A 181 -2.89 8.43 6.43
CA THR A 181 -2.95 8.66 4.99
C THR A 181 -1.84 7.91 4.28
N TYR A 182 -2.15 7.28 3.16
CA TYR A 182 -1.20 6.72 2.21
C TYR A 182 -1.33 7.46 0.89
N GLY A 183 -0.20 7.87 0.31
CA GLY A 183 -0.17 8.48 -1.00
C GLY A 183 1.06 8.03 -1.76
N CYS A 184 0.87 7.65 -3.02
CA CYS A 184 1.98 7.48 -3.95
C CYS A 184 1.98 8.55 -5.04
N SER A 185 3.16 9.09 -5.40
CA SER A 185 3.30 10.02 -6.53
C SER A 185 2.45 11.28 -6.33
N GLY A 186 1.56 11.64 -7.25
CA GLY A 186 0.54 12.67 -7.01
C GLY A 186 -0.30 12.45 -5.73
N GLY A 187 -0.45 11.21 -5.28
CA GLY A 187 -1.04 10.89 -3.97
C GLY A 187 -0.19 11.34 -2.79
N ALA A 188 1.14 11.30 -2.89
CA ALA A 188 2.05 11.84 -1.86
C ALA A 188 1.88 13.36 -1.69
N VAL A 189 1.54 14.07 -2.77
CA VAL A 189 1.15 15.49 -2.70
C VAL A 189 -0.20 15.64 -1.97
N GLN A 190 -1.19 14.83 -2.33
CA GLN A 190 -2.52 14.86 -1.68
C GLN A 190 -2.46 14.60 -0.17
N THR A 191 -1.46 13.85 0.31
CA THR A 191 -1.27 13.59 1.75
C THR A 191 -0.39 14.64 2.42
N LEU A 192 0.89 14.72 2.04
CA LEU A 192 1.87 15.53 2.75
C LEU A 192 1.61 17.02 2.54
N ALA A 193 1.39 17.47 1.30
CA ALA A 193 1.20 18.89 1.02
C ALA A 193 -0.10 19.44 1.66
N SER A 194 -1.15 18.62 1.75
CA SER A 194 -2.38 18.96 2.49
C SER A 194 -2.08 19.30 3.94
N THR A 195 -1.23 18.49 4.58
CA THR A 195 -0.84 18.65 5.99
C THR A 195 0.02 19.90 6.19
N MET A 196 0.90 20.19 5.23
CA MET A 196 1.86 21.28 5.35
C MET A 196 1.23 22.66 5.05
N TRP A 197 0.27 22.74 4.13
CA TRP A 197 -0.33 23.99 3.67
C TRP A 197 -1.64 24.41 4.37
N TYR A 198 -2.36 23.47 4.98
CA TYR A 198 -3.72 23.74 5.52
C TYR A 198 -3.83 23.50 7.02
N GLU A 199 -4.65 24.31 7.68
CA GLU A 199 -4.79 24.31 9.15
C GLU A 199 -5.47 23.06 9.71
N GLY A 200 -4.90 22.55 10.81
CA GLY A 200 -5.51 21.54 11.67
C GLY A 200 -5.50 20.12 11.13
N LEU A 201 -4.84 19.88 9.99
CA LEU A 201 -4.68 18.54 9.43
C LEU A 201 -3.54 17.74 10.08
N ASP A 202 -2.49 18.42 10.54
CA ASP A 202 -1.41 17.83 11.33
C ASP A 202 -1.96 17.16 12.59
N ALA A 203 -2.74 17.88 13.41
CA ALA A 203 -3.36 17.32 14.61
C ALA A 203 -4.47 16.30 14.32
N ALA A 204 -4.97 16.24 13.07
CA ALA A 204 -6.02 15.31 12.68
C ALA A 204 -5.48 13.94 12.26
N ILE A 205 -4.20 13.85 11.86
CA ILE A 205 -3.59 12.66 11.28
C ILE A 205 -2.66 12.02 12.31
N ASP A 206 -2.86 10.73 12.57
CA ASP A 206 -2.01 9.93 13.46
C ASP A 206 -0.82 9.30 12.73
N TYR A 207 -0.85 9.21 11.38
CA TYR A 207 0.20 8.56 10.60
C TYR A 207 0.20 8.93 9.11
N GLN A 208 1.38 9.08 8.49
CA GLN A 208 1.49 9.23 7.03
C GLN A 208 2.48 8.26 6.41
N PHE A 209 2.07 7.65 5.29
CA PHE A 209 2.93 6.92 4.38
C PHE A 209 3.04 7.71 3.07
N VAL A 210 4.23 8.25 2.82
CA VAL A 210 4.54 9.12 1.68
C VAL A 210 5.46 8.35 0.73
N SER A 211 4.88 7.76 -0.31
CA SER A 211 5.64 7.03 -1.32
C SER A 211 5.93 7.96 -2.50
N SER A 212 7.21 8.24 -2.76
CA SER A 212 7.66 9.07 -3.88
C SER A 212 7.26 10.58 -3.80
N MET A 213 7.11 11.25 -4.95
CA MET A 213 7.18 12.71 -5.20
C MET A 213 6.18 13.60 -4.43
N PRO A 214 6.56 14.29 -3.33
CA PRO A 214 5.67 15.20 -2.61
C PRO A 214 5.66 16.64 -3.17
N MET A 215 6.42 16.93 -4.23
CA MET A 215 6.63 18.27 -4.80
C MET A 215 7.31 19.27 -3.85
N TRP A 216 8.50 18.89 -3.36
CA TRP A 216 9.35 19.75 -2.55
C TRP A 216 9.71 21.09 -3.23
N ASP A 217 10.22 21.06 -4.45
CA ASP A 217 10.63 22.24 -5.22
C ASP A 217 10.23 22.07 -6.69
N VAL A 218 9.13 22.71 -7.06
CA VAL A 218 8.55 22.65 -8.42
C VAL A 218 9.44 23.37 -9.42
N ARG A 219 10.10 24.45 -8.99
CA ARG A 219 11.05 25.18 -9.84
C ARG A 219 12.22 24.29 -10.23
N LYS A 220 12.79 23.54 -9.27
CA LYS A 220 13.88 22.60 -9.53
C LYS A 220 13.44 21.40 -10.38
N LEU A 221 12.17 20.98 -10.34
CA LEU A 221 11.64 19.99 -11.29
C LEU A 221 11.72 20.46 -12.74
N CYS A 222 11.50 21.75 -12.98
CA CYS A 222 11.50 22.34 -14.31
C CYS A 222 12.91 22.65 -14.83
N THR A 223 13.81 23.16 -13.97
CA THR A 223 15.11 23.71 -14.42
C THR A 223 16.34 23.11 -13.75
N GLY A 224 16.20 22.32 -12.69
CA GLY A 224 17.32 21.91 -11.83
C GLY A 224 18.04 20.66 -12.32
N LYS A 225 19.22 20.81 -12.93
CA LYS A 225 20.04 19.67 -13.40
C LYS A 225 21.40 19.54 -12.71
N ASP A 226 21.82 20.55 -11.96
CA ASP A 226 23.22 20.67 -11.55
C ASP A 226 23.50 20.13 -10.14
N GLU A 227 22.47 19.91 -9.33
CA GLU A 227 22.58 19.46 -7.93
C GLU A 227 21.59 18.34 -7.64
N GLY A 228 22.09 17.18 -7.22
CA GLY A 228 21.30 16.02 -6.81
C GLY A 228 21.54 15.63 -5.35
N VAL A 229 20.96 14.50 -4.95
CA VAL A 229 21.19 13.85 -3.65
C VAL A 229 21.55 12.36 -3.83
N CYS A 230 22.35 11.81 -2.92
CA CYS A 230 22.78 10.42 -3.01
C CYS A 230 21.71 9.45 -2.50
N GLU A 231 21.52 8.33 -3.21
CA GLU A 231 20.39 7.41 -2.99
C GLU A 231 20.38 6.78 -1.57
N HIS A 232 21.54 6.45 -1.01
CA HIS A 232 21.67 5.91 0.35
C HIS A 232 22.03 6.98 1.41
N ASN A 233 22.24 8.23 0.99
CA ASN A 233 22.51 9.34 1.90
C ASN A 233 21.87 10.65 1.39
N PRO A 234 20.57 10.85 1.65
CA PRO A 234 19.81 12.05 1.25
C PRO A 234 20.41 13.39 1.68
N SER A 235 21.21 13.40 2.76
CA SER A 235 21.88 14.59 3.26
C SER A 235 23.11 14.97 2.42
N GLN A 236 23.64 14.02 1.65
CA GLN A 236 24.79 14.23 0.80
C GLN A 236 24.36 14.73 -0.58
N VAL A 237 24.91 15.89 -0.94
CA VAL A 237 24.74 16.50 -2.25
C VAL A 237 25.72 15.88 -3.25
N CYS A 238 25.25 15.69 -4.48
CA CYS A 238 26.07 15.24 -5.60
C CYS A 238 25.90 16.16 -6.80
N HIS A 239 26.93 16.18 -7.65
CA HIS A 239 26.98 16.97 -8.88
C HIS A 239 27.46 16.08 -10.03
N PRO A 240 27.21 16.45 -11.30
CA PRO A 240 27.74 15.69 -12.44
C PRO A 240 29.27 15.54 -12.40
N SER A 241 29.99 16.51 -11.83
CA SER A 241 31.44 16.48 -11.63
C SER A 241 31.90 15.85 -10.31
N GLN A 242 30.98 15.58 -9.39
CA GLN A 242 31.26 15.04 -8.07
C GLN A 242 30.20 13.98 -7.75
N PRO A 243 30.40 12.73 -8.22
CA PRO A 243 29.45 11.66 -8.01
C PRO A 243 29.38 11.26 -6.53
N CYS A 244 28.34 10.51 -6.19
CA CYS A 244 28.21 9.96 -4.86
C CYS A 244 29.33 8.94 -4.56
N PRO A 245 29.74 8.82 -3.29
CA PRO A 245 30.73 7.85 -2.87
C PRO A 245 30.17 6.43 -2.97
N HIS A 246 31.06 5.44 -2.92
CA HIS A 246 30.69 4.01 -2.83
C HIS A 246 29.86 3.44 -4.00
N GLY A 247 29.74 4.19 -5.11
CA GLY A 247 28.97 3.74 -6.28
C GLY A 247 27.48 4.04 -6.18
N ASP A 248 27.04 4.78 -5.15
CA ASP A 248 25.67 5.27 -5.04
C ASP A 248 25.31 6.13 -6.27
N ARG A 249 24.04 6.10 -6.64
CA ARG A 249 23.52 6.96 -7.70
C ARG A 249 23.09 8.32 -7.17
N CYS A 250 23.20 9.30 -8.06
CA CYS A 250 22.79 10.67 -7.81
C CYS A 250 21.37 10.91 -8.36
N GLY A 251 20.42 11.18 -7.47
CA GLY A 251 19.06 11.58 -7.82
C GLY A 251 18.97 13.09 -8.03
N TYR A 252 18.74 13.52 -9.27
CA TYR A 252 18.58 14.93 -9.62
C TYR A 252 17.11 15.37 -9.50
N PRO A 253 16.81 16.65 -9.25
CA PRO A 253 15.43 17.14 -9.16
C PRO A 253 14.70 17.14 -10.50
N PHE A 254 15.43 17.12 -11.61
CA PHE A 254 14.88 17.19 -12.96
C PHE A 254 14.09 15.94 -13.32
N THR A 255 12.95 16.15 -13.98
CA THR A 255 12.18 15.07 -14.59
C THR A 255 12.28 15.15 -16.12
N PRO A 256 12.85 14.13 -16.79
CA PRO A 256 12.86 14.08 -18.25
C PRO A 256 11.45 13.84 -18.81
N LEU A 257 10.51 13.37 -17.97
CA LEU A 257 9.14 13.08 -18.37
C LEU A 257 8.40 14.38 -18.75
N ILE A 258 8.26 14.58 -20.07
CA ILE A 258 7.51 15.70 -20.67
C ILE A 258 6.10 15.79 -20.08
N ILE A 259 5.46 14.65 -19.79
CA ILE A 259 4.11 14.62 -19.21
C ILE A 259 4.04 15.30 -17.83
N VAL A 260 5.05 15.11 -16.97
CA VAL A 260 5.07 15.75 -15.64
C VAL A 260 5.28 17.26 -15.79
N ARG A 261 6.18 17.68 -16.68
CA ARG A 261 6.43 19.10 -16.96
C ARG A 261 5.22 19.80 -17.59
N ALA A 262 4.57 19.15 -18.55
CA ALA A 262 3.34 19.64 -19.16
C ALA A 262 2.20 19.76 -18.15
N LEU A 263 2.13 18.84 -17.18
CA LEU A 263 1.17 18.93 -16.08
C LEU A 263 1.47 20.11 -15.14
N ILE A 264 2.73 20.38 -14.82
CA ILE A 264 3.13 21.57 -14.04
C ILE A 264 2.73 22.84 -14.80
N ASP A 265 3.08 22.92 -16.07
CA ASP A 265 2.72 24.03 -16.96
C ASP A 265 1.21 24.30 -17.00
N GLU A 266 0.43 23.23 -17.10
CA GLU A 266 -1.02 23.25 -17.11
C GLU A 266 -1.60 23.70 -15.77
N ILE A 267 -1.13 23.17 -14.64
CA ILE A 267 -1.58 23.58 -13.30
C ILE A 267 -1.40 25.09 -13.09
N HIS A 268 -0.30 25.65 -13.61
CA HIS A 268 0.03 27.06 -13.41
C HIS A 268 -0.51 27.99 -14.51
N GLY A 269 -0.94 27.44 -15.64
CA GLY A 269 -1.38 28.23 -16.78
C GLY A 269 -0.26 29.10 -17.36
N VAL A 270 0.99 28.63 -17.31
CA VAL A 270 2.19 29.41 -17.69
C VAL A 270 2.67 29.15 -19.12
N GLY A 271 1.86 28.47 -19.94
CA GLY A 271 2.27 27.99 -21.25
C GLY A 271 3.23 26.81 -21.12
N LEU A 272 4.20 26.67 -22.03
CA LEU A 272 5.13 25.52 -22.05
C LEU A 272 6.41 25.73 -21.23
N LYS A 273 6.44 26.66 -20.27
CA LYS A 273 7.69 27.12 -19.64
C LYS A 273 8.47 25.97 -19.00
N CYS A 274 7.86 25.19 -18.12
CA CYS A 274 8.48 24.04 -17.49
C CYS A 274 8.89 22.99 -18.53
N THR A 275 8.03 22.73 -19.52
CA THR A 275 8.29 21.77 -20.62
C THR A 275 9.54 22.14 -21.41
N ILE A 276 9.76 23.44 -21.66
CA ILE A 276 10.97 23.96 -22.32
C ILE A 276 12.06 24.41 -21.32
N GLU A 277 11.98 23.95 -20.08
CA GLU A 277 13.00 24.11 -19.04
C GLU A 277 13.28 25.58 -18.67
N ARG A 278 12.22 26.40 -18.71
CA ARG A 278 12.22 27.79 -18.25
C ARG A 278 11.52 27.92 -16.91
N ASP A 279 12.05 28.86 -16.14
CA ASP A 279 11.55 29.23 -14.83
C ASP A 279 10.28 30.11 -14.92
N ASP A 280 9.48 30.08 -13.85
CA ASP A 280 8.34 30.96 -13.63
C ASP A 280 8.15 31.22 -12.13
N PRO A 281 7.96 32.48 -11.69
CA PRO A 281 7.69 32.79 -10.28
C PRO A 281 6.50 32.02 -9.68
N ALA A 282 5.52 31.60 -10.48
CA ALA A 282 4.38 30.81 -10.02
C ALA A 282 4.79 29.45 -9.45
N PHE A 283 5.94 28.90 -9.84
CA PHE A 283 6.41 27.61 -9.34
C PHE A 283 6.82 27.65 -7.87
N ASP A 284 7.29 28.81 -7.37
CA ASP A 284 7.64 28.97 -5.96
C ASP A 284 6.40 28.82 -5.06
N ALA A 285 5.23 29.29 -5.50
CA ALA A 285 3.97 29.18 -4.74
C ALA A 285 3.48 27.73 -4.57
N SER A 286 4.04 26.80 -5.32
CA SER A 286 3.67 25.37 -5.33
C SER A 286 4.73 24.47 -4.68
N SER A 287 5.80 25.06 -4.13
CA SER A 287 6.95 24.32 -3.59
C SER A 287 6.87 24.21 -2.07
N LEU A 288 6.94 22.99 -1.53
CA LEU A 288 7.03 22.79 -0.08
C LEU A 288 8.29 23.39 0.53
N SER A 289 9.36 23.60 -0.26
CA SER A 289 10.57 24.31 0.16
C SER A 289 10.35 25.78 0.53
N ARG A 290 9.17 26.32 0.20
CA ARG A 290 8.76 27.70 0.50
C ARG A 290 7.80 27.81 1.68
N VAL A 291 7.37 26.70 2.29
CA VAL A 291 6.58 26.80 3.52
C VAL A 291 7.43 27.30 4.70
N PRO A 292 6.85 28.00 5.68
CA PRO A 292 7.58 28.40 6.87
C PRO A 292 8.17 27.18 7.59
N ALA A 293 9.41 27.30 8.10
CA ALA A 293 10.10 26.18 8.75
C ALA A 293 9.34 25.59 9.95
N THR A 294 8.51 26.39 10.61
CA THR A 294 7.61 25.97 11.69
C THR A 294 6.58 24.93 11.24
N ARG A 295 6.29 24.81 9.94
CA ARG A 295 5.41 23.79 9.37
C ARG A 295 6.10 22.45 9.12
N TYR A 296 7.42 22.40 9.23
CA TYR A 296 8.13 21.13 9.18
C TYR A 296 8.05 20.40 10.52
N THR A 297 7.65 21.06 11.62
CA THR A 297 7.36 20.39 12.90
C THR A 297 6.04 19.62 12.79
N ILE A 298 6.13 18.29 12.74
CA ILE A 298 4.99 17.39 12.55
C ILE A 298 4.99 16.38 13.68
N ASP A 299 3.89 16.34 14.43
CA ASP A 299 3.80 15.59 15.70
C ASP A 299 3.42 14.11 15.52
N HIS A 300 3.15 13.66 14.29
CA HIS A 300 2.83 12.27 13.97
C HIS A 300 3.94 11.58 13.17
N PRO A 301 4.05 10.24 13.25
CA PRO A 301 5.03 9.50 12.47
C PRO A 301 4.79 9.60 10.95
N ILE A 302 5.89 9.69 10.20
CA ILE A 302 5.88 9.68 8.73
C ILE A 302 6.89 8.67 8.22
N ASP A 303 6.43 7.74 7.39
CA ASP A 303 7.30 6.88 6.59
C ASP A 303 7.40 7.45 5.17
N PHE A 304 8.61 7.90 4.80
CA PHE A 304 8.98 8.16 3.41
C PHE A 304 9.45 6.85 2.77
N SER A 305 8.96 6.59 1.57
CA SER A 305 9.34 5.41 0.80
C SER A 305 9.71 5.83 -0.61
N LEU A 306 10.97 5.60 -1.00
CA LEU A 306 11.51 5.96 -2.30
C LEU A 306 11.99 4.68 -3.00
N SER A 307 11.66 4.52 -4.27
CA SER A 307 11.92 3.29 -5.01
C SER A 307 12.98 3.49 -6.08
N VAL A 308 13.91 2.54 -6.13
CA VAL A 308 15.18 2.66 -6.82
C VAL A 308 15.44 1.33 -7.55
N PHE A 309 15.55 1.35 -8.90
CA PHE A 309 15.76 0.12 -9.68
C PHE A 309 17.24 -0.25 -9.71
N ALA A 310 17.61 -1.51 -9.48
CA ALA A 310 19.02 -1.92 -9.51
C ALA A 310 19.68 -1.84 -10.91
N THR A 311 18.90 -1.92 -11.99
CA THR A 311 19.35 -1.78 -13.38
C THR A 311 18.25 -1.18 -14.25
N GLU A 312 18.60 -0.60 -15.40
CA GLU A 312 17.65 -0.19 -16.44
C GLU A 312 16.80 -1.40 -16.86
N HIS A 313 15.65 -1.62 -16.21
CA HIS A 313 14.83 -2.80 -16.47
C HIS A 313 14.06 -2.60 -17.78
N PRO A 314 14.35 -3.35 -18.86
CA PRO A 314 13.83 -3.05 -20.19
C PRO A 314 12.33 -3.34 -20.37
N LEU A 315 11.72 -4.08 -19.43
CA LEU A 315 10.29 -4.44 -19.45
C LEU A 315 9.39 -3.59 -18.55
N ALA A 316 9.98 -2.83 -17.62
CA ALA A 316 9.23 -1.77 -16.96
C ALA A 316 9.38 -0.56 -17.88
N GLY A 317 8.32 0.17 -18.22
CA GLY A 317 8.47 1.51 -18.80
C GLY A 317 9.08 2.48 -17.76
N GLY A 318 10.30 2.16 -17.31
CA GLY A 318 10.76 2.16 -15.93
C GLY A 318 10.88 3.55 -15.34
N ARG A 319 9.90 3.92 -14.52
CA ARG A 319 9.95 5.13 -13.71
C ARG A 319 10.68 4.78 -12.41
N ASP A 320 12.01 4.79 -12.46
CA ASP A 320 12.84 4.87 -11.27
C ASP A 320 12.60 6.24 -10.61
N ASP A 321 12.43 6.33 -9.29
CA ASP A 321 12.27 7.63 -8.62
C ASP A 321 13.47 8.54 -8.86
N LEU A 322 14.68 7.98 -9.02
CA LEU A 322 15.88 8.74 -9.38
C LEU A 322 15.76 9.40 -10.75
N MET A 323 15.16 8.69 -11.72
CA MET A 323 15.08 9.15 -13.10
C MET A 323 14.00 10.19 -13.32
N ILE A 324 12.95 10.21 -12.49
CA ILE A 324 11.81 11.13 -12.66
C ILE A 324 11.85 12.33 -11.73
N GLY A 325 12.96 12.51 -11.00
CA GLY A 325 13.15 13.57 -10.00
C GLY A 325 12.42 13.34 -8.68
N ALA A 326 11.60 12.29 -8.58
CA ALA A 326 10.82 12.00 -7.38
C ALA A 326 11.68 11.67 -6.16
N PHE A 327 12.81 11.00 -6.37
CA PHE A 327 13.75 10.65 -5.31
C PHE A 327 14.24 11.92 -4.62
N TRP A 328 14.75 12.88 -5.39
CA TRP A 328 15.26 14.16 -4.86
C TRP A 328 14.16 14.92 -4.11
N GLN A 329 12.95 14.95 -4.66
CA GLN A 329 11.80 15.65 -4.07
C GLN A 329 11.41 15.03 -2.72
N GLY A 330 11.35 13.70 -2.63
CA GLY A 330 11.07 13.00 -1.38
C GLY A 330 12.20 13.12 -0.36
N ALA A 331 13.45 12.96 -0.80
CA ALA A 331 14.65 13.07 0.02
C ALA A 331 14.81 14.45 0.69
N LYS A 332 14.59 15.54 -0.05
CA LYS A 332 14.67 16.90 0.51
C LYS A 332 13.52 17.18 1.48
N ALA A 333 12.31 16.71 1.20
CA ALA A 333 11.18 16.82 2.13
C ALA A 333 11.45 16.04 3.42
N TYR A 334 11.95 14.81 3.32
CA TYR A 334 12.37 13.98 4.46
C TYR A 334 13.42 14.72 5.30
N GLU A 335 14.49 15.24 4.69
CA GLU A 335 15.55 15.93 5.43
C GLU A 335 15.04 17.18 6.15
N ALA A 336 14.21 18.00 5.50
CA ALA A 336 13.66 19.20 6.13
C ALA A 336 12.78 18.86 7.35
N ILE A 337 11.91 17.85 7.23
CA ILE A 337 11.03 17.41 8.32
C ILE A 337 11.84 16.73 9.43
N ARG A 338 12.81 15.88 9.09
CA ARG A 338 13.68 15.22 10.07
C ARG A 338 14.49 16.24 10.87
N GLN A 339 15.03 17.26 10.22
CA GLN A 339 15.79 18.32 10.89
C GLN A 339 14.91 19.16 11.82
N ALA A 340 13.65 19.40 11.45
CA ALA A 340 12.69 20.10 12.31
C ALA A 340 12.14 19.24 13.45
N ASN A 341 12.19 17.90 13.34
CA ASN A 341 11.72 16.93 14.34
C ASN A 341 12.81 15.92 14.72
N PRO A 342 13.90 16.32 15.39
CA PRO A 342 14.99 15.41 15.71
C PRO A 342 14.59 14.25 16.65
N ALA A 343 13.52 14.43 17.43
CA ALA A 343 12.92 13.40 18.28
C ALA A 343 11.70 12.72 17.64
N GLY A 344 11.27 13.19 16.45
CA GLY A 344 10.11 12.68 15.75
C GLY A 344 10.35 11.31 15.12
N ASN A 345 9.27 10.56 14.90
CA ASN A 345 9.34 9.24 14.27
C ASN A 345 9.23 9.37 12.75
N ILE A 346 10.23 10.02 12.14
CA ILE A 346 10.33 10.24 10.69
C ILE A 346 11.32 9.23 10.12
N ARG A 347 10.87 8.40 9.20
CA ARG A 347 11.64 7.29 8.65
C ARG A 347 11.76 7.40 7.15
N LEU A 348 12.87 6.93 6.63
CA LEU A 348 13.09 6.77 5.19
C LEU A 348 13.35 5.30 4.89
N THR A 349 12.64 4.76 3.90
CA THR A 349 12.92 3.47 3.29
C THR A 349 13.30 3.69 1.84
N ILE A 350 14.41 3.07 1.43
CA ILE A 350 14.77 2.94 0.01
C ILE A 350 14.43 1.51 -0.40
N ASN A 351 13.56 1.37 -1.41
CA ASN A 351 13.11 0.07 -1.91
C ASN A 351 13.87 -0.32 -3.18
N GLU A 352 14.65 -1.40 -3.11
CA GLU A 352 15.42 -1.95 -4.22
C GLU A 352 15.15 -3.45 -4.40
N PRO A 353 15.12 -3.99 -5.64
CA PRO A 353 15.15 -3.31 -6.93
C PRO A 353 13.73 -2.98 -7.42
N TYR A 354 13.05 -2.05 -6.77
CA TYR A 354 11.63 -1.81 -6.98
C TYR A 354 11.36 -0.49 -7.72
N GLY A 355 10.23 -0.42 -8.41
CA GLY A 355 9.82 0.77 -9.17
C GLY A 355 8.98 1.76 -8.37
N HIS A 356 8.69 2.91 -8.99
CA HIS A 356 7.77 3.91 -8.48
C HIS A 356 6.45 3.29 -7.96
N CYS A 357 6.01 3.69 -6.76
CA CYS A 357 4.83 3.16 -6.08
C CYS A 357 4.85 1.66 -5.73
N ALA A 358 6.02 1.03 -5.72
CA ALA A 358 6.11 -0.41 -5.46
C ALA A 358 5.58 -0.84 -4.08
N ASP A 359 5.47 0.06 -3.09
CA ASP A 359 4.92 -0.23 -1.77
C ASP A 359 3.49 -0.78 -1.80
N ALA A 360 2.74 -0.46 -2.86
CA ALA A 360 1.37 -0.93 -3.02
C ALA A 360 1.29 -2.37 -3.58
N THR A 361 2.39 -2.90 -4.11
CA THR A 361 2.43 -4.16 -4.87
C THR A 361 2.36 -5.38 -3.98
N ASP A 362 1.89 -6.52 -4.50
CA ASP A 362 1.83 -7.79 -3.76
C ASP A 362 3.14 -8.13 -3.03
N ALA A 363 4.28 -7.81 -3.65
CA ALA A 363 5.61 -8.12 -3.10
C ALA A 363 5.93 -7.29 -1.84
N LEU A 364 5.59 -6.00 -1.83
CA LEU A 364 5.94 -5.08 -0.73
C LEU A 364 4.78 -4.78 0.21
N ALA A 365 3.53 -5.00 -0.22
CA ALA A 365 2.32 -4.75 0.56
C ALA A 365 2.38 -5.33 1.98
N PRO A 366 2.88 -6.57 2.24
CA PRO A 366 3.01 -7.07 3.61
C PRO A 366 3.89 -6.18 4.50
N ALA A 367 5.00 -5.66 3.97
CA ALA A 367 5.89 -4.77 4.70
C ALA A 367 5.26 -3.39 4.91
N THR A 368 4.60 -2.86 3.87
CA THR A 368 3.85 -1.60 3.92
C THR A 368 2.73 -1.65 4.96
N VAL A 369 1.94 -2.72 5.00
CA VAL A 369 0.88 -2.95 5.99
C VAL A 369 1.44 -2.95 7.41
N ARG A 370 2.56 -3.64 7.65
CA ARG A 370 3.22 -3.63 8.97
C ARG A 370 3.64 -2.22 9.39
N LYS A 371 4.21 -1.43 8.47
CA LYS A 371 4.58 -0.02 8.74
C LYS A 371 3.35 0.82 9.06
N ILE A 372 2.29 0.71 8.25
CA ILE A 372 1.03 1.42 8.47
C ILE A 372 0.42 1.08 9.83
N LYS A 373 0.30 -0.21 10.17
CA LYS A 373 -0.23 -0.65 11.46
C LYS A 373 0.60 -0.11 12.62
N ALA A 374 1.92 -0.23 12.55
CA ALA A 374 2.83 0.26 13.58
C ALA A 374 2.73 1.79 13.74
N GLY A 375 2.67 2.52 12.62
CA GLY A 375 2.49 3.96 12.60
C GLY A 375 1.18 4.43 13.21
N LEU A 376 0.09 3.71 12.94
CA LEU A 376 -1.21 3.91 13.58
C LEU A 376 -1.26 3.44 15.05
N GLY A 377 -0.18 2.88 15.59
CA GLY A 377 -0.14 2.34 16.96
C GLY A 377 -1.02 1.10 17.15
N LEU A 378 -1.29 0.36 16.08
CA LEU A 378 -2.06 -0.89 16.15
C LEU A 378 -1.15 -2.03 16.57
N PRO A 379 -1.66 -3.02 17.33
CA PRO A 379 -0.89 -4.20 17.65
C PRO A 379 -0.42 -4.85 16.35
N SER A 380 0.87 -5.15 16.27
CA SER A 380 1.35 -6.06 15.25
C SER A 380 0.54 -7.34 15.41
N THR A 381 -0.10 -7.79 14.34
CA THR A 381 -0.50 -9.20 14.24
C THR A 381 0.76 -9.98 14.62
N PRO A 382 0.71 -10.91 15.58
CA PRO A 382 1.85 -11.74 15.86
C PRO A 382 2.32 -12.25 14.50
N SER A 383 3.51 -11.83 14.06
CA SER A 383 4.10 -12.45 12.89
C SER A 383 4.03 -13.93 13.21
N PRO A 384 3.42 -14.78 12.35
CA PRO A 384 3.31 -16.21 12.61
C PRO A 384 4.69 -16.63 13.08
N ALA A 385 4.77 -17.09 14.33
CA ALA A 385 6.03 -17.14 15.06
C ALA A 385 7.03 -17.82 14.15
N ARG A 386 8.07 -17.10 13.71
CA ARG A 386 9.15 -17.73 12.97
C ARG A 386 9.67 -18.79 13.92
N PHE A 387 9.44 -20.05 13.55
CA PHE A 387 9.83 -21.24 14.27
C PHE A 387 11.23 -21.04 14.89
N SER A 388 11.30 -20.71 16.18
CA SER A 388 12.58 -20.60 16.88
C SER A 388 13.11 -22.01 17.03
N ALA A 389 14.34 -22.27 16.59
CA ALA A 389 14.95 -23.60 16.46
C ALA A 389 15.12 -24.40 17.79
N GLY A 390 14.42 -24.03 18.87
CA GLY A 390 14.60 -24.55 20.21
C GLY A 390 13.80 -25.80 20.58
N ASP A 391 12.54 -25.97 20.14
CA ASP A 391 11.65 -27.02 20.72
C ASP A 391 10.87 -27.80 19.65
N PHE A 392 11.47 -28.03 18.48
CA PHE A 392 10.85 -28.87 17.46
C PHE A 392 11.18 -30.34 17.67
N CYS A 393 10.14 -31.16 17.60
CA CYS A 393 10.22 -32.61 17.71
C CYS A 393 9.92 -33.32 16.39
N HIS A 394 9.87 -32.57 15.28
CA HIS A 394 9.66 -33.12 13.96
C HIS A 394 10.90 -33.92 13.49
N ARG A 395 10.66 -34.94 12.67
CA ARG A 395 11.66 -35.94 12.29
C ARG A 395 11.98 -35.92 10.81
N PHE A 396 11.04 -35.52 9.95
CA PHE A 396 11.32 -35.34 8.53
C PHE A 396 11.82 -33.91 8.28
N GLU A 397 13.10 -33.83 7.92
CA GLU A 397 13.71 -32.62 7.42
C GLU A 397 13.46 -32.46 5.91
N ALA A 398 13.68 -31.25 5.41
CA ALA A 398 13.54 -30.92 4.00
C ALA A 398 14.40 -31.79 3.05
N SER A 399 15.48 -32.40 3.56
CA SER A 399 16.42 -33.24 2.82
C SER A 399 16.08 -34.73 2.84
N MET A 400 15.19 -35.18 3.73
CA MET A 400 14.90 -36.59 3.94
C MET A 400 13.94 -37.15 2.89
N ALA A 401 14.14 -38.42 2.53
CA ALA A 401 13.17 -39.15 1.73
C ALA A 401 11.90 -39.38 2.56
N VAL A 402 10.75 -39.02 2.02
CA VAL A 402 9.44 -39.33 2.61
C VAL A 402 8.90 -40.65 2.06
N PRO A 403 8.01 -41.35 2.81
CA PRO A 403 7.39 -42.58 2.31
C PRO A 403 6.66 -42.39 0.98
N GLN A 404 6.67 -43.42 0.14
CA GLN A 404 6.03 -43.40 -1.18
C GLN A 404 4.54 -43.05 -1.05
N GLY A 405 4.07 -42.16 -1.93
CA GLY A 405 2.68 -41.70 -1.97
C GLY A 405 2.41 -40.41 -1.18
N PHE A 406 3.42 -39.85 -0.51
CA PHE A 406 3.33 -38.58 0.20
C PHE A 406 4.29 -37.52 -0.34
N ALA A 407 3.95 -36.27 -0.10
CA ALA A 407 4.81 -35.13 -0.34
C ALA A 407 5.68 -34.81 0.89
N ALA A 408 6.85 -34.21 0.64
CA ALA A 408 7.73 -33.73 1.70
C ALA A 408 7.03 -32.69 2.60
N PRO A 409 7.41 -32.57 3.88
CA PRO A 409 6.90 -31.52 4.76
C PRO A 409 7.44 -30.13 4.40
N SER A 410 8.31 -30.00 3.40
CA SER A 410 8.85 -28.74 2.88
C SER A 410 8.37 -28.47 1.46
N GLU A 411 8.41 -27.21 1.03
CA GLU A 411 8.17 -26.90 -0.38
C GLU A 411 9.28 -27.46 -1.29
N ALA A 412 8.91 -28.23 -2.32
CA ALA A 412 9.86 -28.84 -3.25
C ALA A 412 10.60 -27.81 -4.14
N THR A 413 10.01 -26.63 -4.34
CA THR A 413 10.46 -25.65 -5.34
C THR A 413 11.08 -24.37 -4.77
N ALA A 414 11.07 -24.17 -3.44
CA ALA A 414 11.58 -22.95 -2.84
C ALA A 414 13.11 -23.05 -2.64
N ALA A 415 13.84 -22.03 -3.09
CA ALA A 415 15.26 -21.87 -2.76
C ALA A 415 15.39 -21.66 -1.24
N GLY A 416 15.67 -22.74 -0.51
CA GLY A 416 15.68 -22.76 0.96
C GLY A 416 14.75 -23.80 1.62
N ARG A 417 13.96 -24.57 0.84
CA ARG A 417 13.06 -25.65 1.30
C ARG A 417 12.42 -25.37 2.68
N HIS A 418 11.65 -24.29 2.78
CA HIS A 418 10.95 -23.96 4.03
C HIS A 418 9.98 -25.10 4.40
N LEU A 419 10.03 -25.51 5.67
CA LEU A 419 9.06 -26.45 6.23
C LEU A 419 7.67 -25.80 6.22
N THR A 420 6.74 -26.46 5.54
CA THR A 420 5.31 -26.15 5.55
C THR A 420 4.56 -26.98 6.59
N VAL A 421 5.17 -28.02 7.15
CA VAL A 421 4.61 -28.81 8.25
C VAL A 421 5.67 -29.03 9.31
N ALA A 422 5.40 -28.57 10.52
CA ALA A 422 6.29 -28.69 11.67
C ALA A 422 5.53 -29.16 12.91
N ALA A 423 6.25 -29.76 13.86
CA ALA A 423 5.71 -30.19 15.14
C ALA A 423 6.64 -29.76 16.27
N SER A 424 6.06 -29.17 17.31
CA SER A 424 6.71 -28.90 18.59
C SER A 424 6.09 -29.79 19.65
N CYS A 425 6.89 -30.28 20.59
CA CYS A 425 6.46 -31.22 21.62
C CYS A 425 6.75 -30.64 22.99
N ASP A 426 5.74 -30.71 23.87
CA ASP A 426 5.83 -30.36 25.28
C ASP A 426 5.56 -31.61 26.14
N ALA A 427 5.74 -31.49 27.45
CA ALA A 427 5.42 -32.57 28.40
C ALA A 427 3.92 -32.90 28.38
N GLY A 428 3.53 -33.86 27.55
CA GLY A 428 2.15 -34.35 27.43
C GLY A 428 1.36 -33.84 26.22
N ALA A 429 2.01 -33.16 25.27
CA ALA A 429 1.32 -32.71 24.06
C ALA A 429 2.26 -32.48 22.88
N ALA A 430 1.70 -32.50 21.67
CA ALA A 430 2.32 -31.97 20.47
C ALA A 430 1.47 -30.85 19.88
N THR A 431 2.11 -29.78 19.43
CA THR A 431 1.48 -28.75 18.63
C THR A 431 1.99 -28.86 17.19
N ILE A 432 1.05 -29.11 16.28
CA ILE A 432 1.30 -29.19 14.83
C ILE A 432 1.06 -27.83 14.22
N TYR A 433 1.98 -27.40 13.36
CA TYR A 433 1.90 -26.18 12.57
C TYR A 433 1.88 -26.53 11.09
N VAL A 434 0.98 -25.90 10.35
CA VAL A 434 0.74 -26.16 8.92
C VAL A 434 0.69 -24.82 8.19
N GLY A 435 1.55 -24.68 7.19
CA GLY A 435 1.79 -23.46 6.42
C GLY A 435 2.98 -22.65 6.93
N THR A 436 3.43 -21.71 6.10
CA THR A 436 4.53 -20.77 6.36
C THR A 436 4.03 -19.43 6.90
N GLY A 437 2.70 -19.24 6.96
CA GLY A 437 2.08 -17.94 7.21
C GLY A 437 1.97 -17.06 5.96
N GLY A 438 2.46 -17.52 4.80
CA GLY A 438 2.29 -16.81 3.53
C GLY A 438 0.83 -16.82 3.06
N GLU A 439 0.29 -15.66 2.71
CA GLU A 439 -1.09 -15.56 2.21
C GLU A 439 -1.32 -16.28 0.87
N ASP A 440 -0.24 -16.65 0.19
CA ASP A 440 -0.22 -17.52 -0.98
C ASP A 440 -0.44 -19.00 -0.61
N GLN A 441 -0.75 -19.34 0.65
CA GLN A 441 -1.05 -20.71 1.06
C GLN A 441 -2.49 -20.89 1.53
N LEU A 442 -3.13 -21.96 1.03
CA LEU A 442 -4.40 -22.48 1.53
C LEU A 442 -4.15 -23.83 2.19
N ILE A 443 -4.68 -24.00 3.39
CA ILE A 443 -4.49 -25.16 4.25
C ILE A 443 -5.84 -25.81 4.49
N TYR A 444 -5.97 -27.09 4.15
CA TYR A 444 -7.20 -27.82 4.42
C TYR A 444 -7.38 -27.98 5.92
N GLY A 445 -8.57 -27.64 6.42
CA GLY A 445 -8.87 -27.52 7.85
C GLY A 445 -8.91 -28.85 8.61
N THR A 446 -8.81 -29.97 7.91
CA THR A 446 -8.68 -31.31 8.49
C THR A 446 -7.30 -31.87 8.16
N ALA A 447 -6.56 -32.25 9.20
CA ALA A 447 -5.35 -33.05 9.09
C ALA A 447 -5.62 -34.47 9.59
N TYR A 448 -4.68 -35.39 9.40
CA TYR A 448 -4.82 -36.76 9.90
C TYR A 448 -3.61 -37.20 10.70
N LEU A 449 -3.85 -37.73 11.89
CA LEU A 449 -2.85 -38.28 12.80
C LEU A 449 -2.77 -39.81 12.61
N GLY A 450 -1.57 -40.31 12.37
CA GLY A 450 -1.22 -41.73 12.40
C GLY A 450 -0.25 -42.01 13.54
N ARG A 451 -0.34 -43.20 14.12
CA ARG A 451 0.51 -43.64 15.24
C ARG A 451 1.28 -44.88 14.85
N GLU A 452 2.54 -44.96 15.27
CA GLU A 452 3.35 -46.15 15.05
C GLU A 452 2.70 -47.40 15.67
N GLY A 453 2.53 -48.44 14.85
CA GLY A 453 1.90 -49.71 15.25
C GLY A 453 0.37 -49.73 15.18
N GLU A 454 -0.29 -48.62 14.86
CA GLU A 454 -1.73 -48.58 14.63
C GLU A 454 -2.07 -48.64 13.13
N SER A 455 -3.19 -49.28 12.79
CA SER A 455 -3.73 -49.27 11.44
C SER A 455 -4.73 -48.13 11.28
N GLY A 456 -4.42 -47.16 10.43
CA GLY A 456 -5.37 -46.12 10.00
C GLY A 456 -4.96 -44.69 10.38
N TRP A 457 -5.75 -43.75 9.88
CA TRP A 457 -5.54 -42.30 10.01
C TRP A 457 -6.71 -41.68 10.76
N ARG A 458 -6.45 -41.01 11.89
CA ARG A 458 -7.49 -40.34 12.67
C ARG A 458 -7.59 -38.87 12.28
N PRO A 459 -8.76 -38.35 11.88
CA PRO A 459 -8.90 -36.94 11.54
C PRO A 459 -8.70 -36.06 12.77
N ILE A 460 -8.04 -34.92 12.58
CA ILE A 460 -7.92 -33.85 13.57
C ILE A 460 -8.31 -32.53 12.90
N THR A 461 -9.00 -31.67 13.65
CA THR A 461 -9.38 -30.34 13.16
C THR A 461 -8.27 -29.34 13.44
N LEU A 462 -7.84 -28.64 12.40
CA LEU A 462 -6.94 -27.51 12.53
C LEU A 462 -7.72 -26.26 12.95
N SER A 463 -7.02 -25.34 13.59
CA SER A 463 -7.45 -23.98 13.91
C SER A 463 -6.52 -22.99 13.20
N GLY A 464 -7.06 -21.92 12.61
CA GLY A 464 -6.26 -20.93 11.88
C GLY A 464 -6.38 -19.54 12.50
N GLN A 465 -5.38 -18.68 12.27
CA GLN A 465 -5.45 -17.28 12.69
C GLN A 465 -6.31 -16.40 11.76
N ALA A 466 -6.43 -16.78 10.49
CA ALA A 466 -7.32 -16.13 9.53
C ALA A 466 -8.70 -16.82 9.50
N ALA A 467 -9.74 -16.04 9.22
CA ALA A 467 -11.08 -16.57 8.95
C ALA A 467 -11.01 -17.58 7.80
N LYS A 468 -11.85 -18.62 7.85
CA LYS A 468 -11.87 -19.66 6.83
C LYS A 468 -12.19 -19.06 5.47
N SER A 469 -11.25 -19.14 4.54
CA SER A 469 -11.40 -18.65 3.17
C SER A 469 -11.79 -19.83 2.29
N PHE A 470 -12.92 -19.75 1.58
CA PHE A 470 -13.48 -20.81 0.72
C PHE A 470 -14.15 -21.97 1.49
N GLY A 471 -15.46 -21.84 1.74
CA GLY A 471 -16.36 -22.95 2.08
C GLY A 471 -16.13 -23.64 3.43
N ASP A 472 -15.80 -22.90 4.49
CA ASP A 472 -15.60 -23.39 5.87
C ASP A 472 -14.62 -24.57 6.04
N ALA A 473 -13.85 -24.89 5.01
CA ALA A 473 -12.96 -26.05 4.99
C ALA A 473 -11.48 -25.69 4.88
N TRP A 474 -11.13 -24.42 4.62
CA TRP A 474 -9.75 -24.00 4.37
C TRP A 474 -9.35 -22.79 5.20
N TYR A 475 -8.12 -22.81 5.68
CA TYR A 475 -7.44 -21.69 6.32
C TYR A 475 -6.44 -21.06 5.35
N ARG A 476 -6.19 -19.76 5.47
CA ARG A 476 -5.13 -19.07 4.72
C ARG A 476 -3.91 -18.84 5.60
N GLY A 477 -2.71 -19.00 5.06
CA GLY A 477 -1.45 -18.67 5.73
C GLY A 477 -0.95 -19.74 6.69
N LEU A 478 -1.46 -19.76 7.92
CA LEU A 478 -1.02 -20.65 8.99
C LEU A 478 -2.22 -21.25 9.72
N ALA A 479 -2.16 -22.56 9.95
CA ALA A 479 -3.08 -23.30 10.80
C ALA A 479 -2.30 -24.19 11.78
N GLN A 480 -2.94 -24.55 12.88
CA GLN A 480 -2.34 -25.35 13.93
C GLN A 480 -3.35 -26.31 14.57
N ALA A 481 -2.85 -27.40 15.15
CA ALA A 481 -3.62 -28.29 16.01
C ALA A 481 -2.81 -28.63 17.25
N HIS A 482 -3.48 -28.62 18.40
CA HIS A 482 -2.93 -29.10 19.65
C HIS A 482 -3.43 -30.53 19.90
N ILE A 483 -2.49 -31.45 20.13
CA ILE A 483 -2.76 -32.88 20.30
C ILE A 483 -2.25 -33.28 21.67
N ALA A 484 -3.17 -33.57 22.59
CA ALA A 484 -2.81 -34.16 23.88
C ALA A 484 -2.31 -35.60 23.66
N LEU A 485 -1.09 -35.87 24.12
CA LEU A 485 -0.41 -37.16 23.98
C LEU A 485 0.34 -37.44 25.30
N PRO A 486 0.02 -38.52 26.04
CA PRO A 486 0.79 -38.90 27.22
C PRO A 486 2.29 -38.99 26.91
N ALA A 487 3.15 -38.68 27.88
CA ALA A 487 4.61 -38.64 27.65
C ALA A 487 5.15 -39.95 27.04
N ASP A 488 4.67 -41.11 27.52
CA ASP A 488 5.05 -42.42 26.99
C ASP A 488 4.57 -42.66 25.55
N ASP A 489 3.46 -42.04 25.14
CA ASP A 489 2.95 -42.07 23.76
C ASP A 489 3.77 -41.14 22.88
N LEU A 490 4.10 -39.95 23.37
CA LEU A 490 4.88 -38.93 22.65
C LEU A 490 6.32 -39.36 22.35
N ALA A 491 6.87 -40.31 23.11
CA ALA A 491 8.17 -40.92 22.86
C ALA A 491 8.20 -41.86 21.63
N ARG A 492 7.03 -42.25 21.09
CA ARG A 492 6.90 -43.06 19.86
C ARG A 492 6.78 -42.17 18.63
N ASN A 493 7.00 -42.72 17.44
CA ASN A 493 6.79 -41.96 16.22
C ASN A 493 5.29 -41.74 15.96
N HIS A 494 4.94 -40.48 15.76
CA HIS A 494 3.65 -40.05 15.24
C HIS A 494 3.83 -39.48 13.84
N TYR A 495 2.77 -39.54 13.05
CA TYR A 495 2.76 -39.02 11.69
C TYR A 495 1.57 -38.08 11.53
N ILE A 496 1.79 -36.94 10.90
CA ILE A 496 0.71 -36.03 10.51
C ILE A 496 0.65 -35.89 8.99
N LEU A 497 -0.55 -36.07 8.44
CA LEU A 497 -0.88 -35.74 7.07
C LEU A 497 -1.63 -34.42 7.00
N THR A 498 -1.15 -33.53 6.13
CA THR A 498 -1.78 -32.24 5.87
C THR A 498 -1.88 -31.99 4.37
N TYR A 499 -2.81 -31.12 3.97
CA TYR A 499 -2.99 -30.76 2.57
C TYR A 499 -2.87 -29.25 2.43
N VAL A 500 -1.83 -28.82 1.73
CA VAL A 500 -1.46 -27.40 1.57
C VAL A 500 -1.34 -27.10 0.08
N CYS A 501 -2.05 -26.07 -0.36
CA CYS A 501 -1.95 -25.49 -1.69
C CYS A 501 -1.16 -24.19 -1.61
N THR A 502 -0.18 -24.01 -2.50
CA THR A 502 0.56 -22.76 -2.64
C THR A 502 0.24 -22.13 -4.00
N TRP A 503 -0.04 -20.82 -4.04
CA TRP A 503 -0.30 -20.07 -5.26
C TRP A 503 1.02 -19.70 -5.91
N LYS A 504 1.32 -20.31 -7.05
CA LYS A 504 2.60 -20.16 -7.73
C LYS A 504 2.42 -19.67 -9.17
N PRO A 505 3.43 -18.97 -9.73
CA PRO A 505 3.51 -18.81 -11.18
C PRO A 505 3.45 -20.17 -11.85
N ALA A 506 2.63 -20.31 -12.90
CA ALA A 506 2.54 -21.55 -13.65
C ALA A 506 3.86 -21.82 -14.37
N ALA A 507 4.43 -23.02 -14.19
CA ALA A 507 5.57 -23.45 -14.98
C ALA A 507 5.12 -23.75 -16.43
N GLY A 508 5.80 -23.17 -17.42
CA GLY A 508 5.58 -23.44 -18.85
C GLY A 508 5.17 -22.22 -19.70
N LEU A 509 4.84 -22.45 -20.97
CA LEU A 509 4.57 -21.42 -21.99
C LEU A 509 3.22 -20.68 -21.82
N ARG A 510 2.47 -20.91 -20.73
CA ARG A 510 1.23 -20.19 -20.45
C ARG A 510 1.48 -19.19 -19.31
N PRO A 511 1.48 -17.87 -19.59
CA PRO A 511 1.55 -16.88 -18.52
C PRO A 511 0.31 -17.00 -17.63
N GLY A 512 0.52 -17.14 -16.31
CA GLY A 512 -0.55 -17.23 -15.32
C GLY A 512 -0.04 -17.68 -13.94
N LYS A 513 -0.84 -17.51 -12.90
CA LYS A 513 -0.62 -18.10 -11.56
C LYS A 513 -1.62 -19.26 -11.37
N ARG A 514 -1.24 -20.33 -10.67
CA ARG A 514 -2.10 -21.50 -10.37
C ARG A 514 -1.87 -22.00 -8.94
N TRP A 515 -2.89 -22.65 -8.37
CA TRP A 515 -2.76 -23.34 -7.10
C TRP A 515 -2.06 -24.68 -7.31
N GLU A 516 -0.97 -24.88 -6.58
CA GLU A 516 -0.20 -26.11 -6.57
C GLU A 516 -0.37 -26.78 -5.20
N CYS A 517 -1.15 -27.86 -5.17
CA CYS A 517 -1.55 -28.54 -3.95
C CYS A 517 -0.71 -29.77 -3.71
N GLY A 518 0.00 -29.82 -2.58
CA GLY A 518 0.57 -31.08 -2.12
C GLY A 518 1.67 -31.66 -3.02
N CYS A 519 2.51 -30.82 -3.63
CA CYS A 519 3.52 -31.26 -4.59
C CYS A 519 4.52 -32.25 -3.98
N ALA A 520 4.58 -33.48 -4.52
CA ALA A 520 5.60 -34.47 -4.17
C ALA A 520 6.96 -34.18 -4.81
N ASP A 521 6.97 -33.47 -5.93
CA ASP A 521 8.16 -33.08 -6.69
C ASP A 521 8.05 -31.64 -7.22
N ALA A 522 9.05 -31.22 -7.99
CA ALA A 522 9.12 -29.88 -8.56
C ALA A 522 8.16 -29.65 -9.74
N ALA A 523 7.68 -30.70 -10.39
CA ALA A 523 6.71 -30.60 -11.48
C ALA A 523 5.28 -30.39 -10.94
N CYS A 524 5.00 -30.95 -9.76
CA CYS A 524 3.72 -30.86 -9.07
C CYS A 524 2.53 -31.31 -9.94
N ASP A 525 2.74 -32.34 -10.76
CA ASP A 525 1.71 -32.83 -11.70
C ASP A 525 0.60 -33.63 -11.00
N ALA A 526 0.90 -34.22 -9.84
CA ALA A 526 -0.05 -34.96 -9.03
C ALA A 526 -0.10 -34.40 -7.60
N PRO A 527 -1.28 -34.03 -7.09
CA PRO A 527 -1.41 -33.61 -5.72
C PRO A 527 -1.23 -34.78 -4.75
N ALA A 528 -0.52 -34.55 -3.65
CA ALA A 528 -0.30 -35.53 -2.60
C ALA A 528 -0.43 -34.91 -1.19
N TRP A 529 -0.78 -35.72 -0.21
CA TRP A 529 -0.76 -35.28 1.19
C TRP A 529 0.69 -35.11 1.65
N ARG A 530 0.97 -34.00 2.34
CA ARG A 530 2.28 -33.78 2.98
C ARG A 530 2.34 -34.55 4.28
N ILE A 531 3.44 -35.27 4.48
CA ILE A 531 3.67 -36.04 5.70
C ILE A 531 4.80 -35.42 6.54
N GLN A 532 4.59 -35.33 7.85
CA GLN A 532 5.62 -35.02 8.82
C GLN A 532 5.59 -36.05 9.95
N ALA A 533 6.75 -36.56 10.34
CA ALA A 533 6.91 -37.43 11.50
C ALA A 533 7.31 -36.60 12.73
N PHE A 534 6.90 -36.99 13.93
CA PHE A 534 7.29 -36.31 15.17
C PHE A 534 7.31 -37.24 16.39
N SER A 535 8.19 -36.96 17.34
CA SER A 535 8.29 -37.65 18.63
C SER A 535 9.09 -36.80 19.62
N ALA A 536 8.74 -36.78 20.90
CA ALA A 536 9.60 -36.19 21.93
C ALA A 536 10.95 -36.94 21.97
N GLN A 537 12.04 -36.19 22.11
CA GLN A 537 13.39 -36.75 22.26
C GLN A 537 13.65 -37.27 23.66
#